data_AF-A0A093ZN98-F1
#
_entry.id   AF-A0A093ZN98-F1
#
_cell.length_a   1.000
_cell.length_b   1.000
_cell.length_c   1.000
_cell.angle_alpha   90.00
_cell.angle_beta   90.00
_cell.angle_gamma   90.00
#
_symmetry.space_group_name_H-M   'P 1'
#
loop_
_entity.id
_entity.type
_entity.pdbx_description
1 polymer ?
#
loop_
_entity_poly.entity_id
_entity_poly.type
_entity_poly.pdbx_seq_one_letter_code
_entity_poly.pdbx_strand_id
1 'polypeptide(L)'
;MISLSGPRAGNGSALCQFQGFLMQMFPPADVLWTTAMAFDVFLIVFHRYDAEALRKLEWKYFSVITTLVSIPAIGFLFVNTQEKGHMYGSVTLWCAINPNWVLFRLIFYYGPIWFLILTTMVLYGLIGWNILKRKQALKAISNDSFPLETVSDHGVDSDDANVQDGESAITLYRRPPPNRSSLSFRQYVLMPLMIFIILLAIWIAPTTNRVASFTNPGYLSDPLLLAVGATGSLRGFWNGVVFITIGMKARKGKN
;
A
#
# COMPACT_ATOMS: atom_id res chain seq x y z
N MET A 1 14.62 16.82 22.91
CA MET A 1 13.90 16.03 21.89
C MET A 1 12.41 16.11 22.16
N ILE A 2 11.61 16.50 21.15
CA ILE A 2 10.16 16.71 21.29
C ILE A 2 9.43 15.45 21.78
N SER A 3 9.91 14.27 21.40
CA SER A 3 9.37 12.97 21.83
C SER A 3 9.34 12.78 23.35
N LEU A 4 10.33 13.33 24.06
CA LEU A 4 10.49 13.18 25.50
C LEU A 4 9.84 14.32 26.31
N SER A 5 9.39 15.39 25.65
CA SER A 5 8.79 16.53 26.34
C SER A 5 7.44 16.16 26.96
N GLY A 6 6.62 15.34 26.28
CA GLY A 6 5.37 14.80 26.82
C GLY A 6 5.58 13.96 28.07
N PRO A 7 6.41 12.90 28.02
CA PRO A 7 6.78 12.11 29.18
C PRO A 7 7.28 12.93 30.38
N ARG A 8 8.13 13.94 30.14
CA ARG A 8 8.67 14.81 31.19
C ARG A 8 7.62 15.74 31.81
N ALA A 9 6.64 16.19 31.03
CA ALA A 9 5.53 16.98 31.53
C ALA A 9 4.52 16.16 32.36
N GLY A 10 4.61 14.83 32.31
CA GLY A 10 3.79 13.91 33.07
C GLY A 10 2.56 13.41 32.31
N ASN A 11 2.01 12.27 32.75
CA ASN A 11 0.92 11.58 32.07
C ASN A 11 -0.35 12.42 31.93
N GLY A 12 -0.68 13.24 32.93
CA GLY A 12 -1.86 14.12 32.91
C GLY A 12 -1.68 15.39 32.08
N SER A 13 -0.48 15.67 31.56
CA SER A 13 -0.24 16.89 30.78
C SER A 13 -0.94 16.85 29.43
N ALA A 14 -1.47 18.00 28.99
CA ALA A 14 -2.07 18.13 27.66
C ALA A 14 -1.11 17.73 26.54
N LEU A 15 0.20 17.96 26.73
CA LEU A 15 1.23 17.58 25.77
C LEU A 15 1.35 16.06 25.63
N CYS A 16 1.35 15.31 26.74
CA CYS A 16 1.44 13.86 26.72
C CYS A 16 0.15 13.22 26.17
N GLN A 17 -1.02 13.75 26.55
CA GLN A 17 -2.31 13.31 26.02
C GLN A 17 -2.41 13.55 24.51
N PHE A 18 -2.01 14.73 24.05
CA PHE A 18 -2.00 15.05 22.61
C PHE A 18 -1.03 14.14 21.84
N GLN A 19 0.17 13.93 22.35
CA GLN A 19 1.12 13.00 21.73
C GLN A 19 0.56 11.57 21.66
N GLY A 20 -0.07 11.08 22.74
CA GLY A 20 -0.72 9.77 22.78
C GLY A 20 -1.87 9.65 21.78
N PHE A 21 -2.70 10.69 21.66
CA PHE A 21 -3.78 10.79 20.68
C PHE A 21 -3.27 10.67 19.25
N LEU A 22 -2.23 11.44 18.87
CA LEU A 22 -1.66 11.36 17.52
C LEU A 22 -1.06 9.98 17.24
N MET A 23 -0.40 9.38 18.23
CA MET A 23 0.16 8.03 18.14
C MET A 23 -0.92 6.96 18.00
N GLN A 24 -2.12 7.18 18.54
CA GLN A 24 -3.25 6.26 18.36
C GLN A 24 -3.95 6.46 17.01
N MET A 25 -4.03 7.69 16.51
CA MET A 25 -4.81 8.03 15.33
C MET A 25 -4.08 7.76 14.01
N PHE A 26 -2.86 8.26 13.85
CA PHE A 26 -2.20 8.27 12.53
C PHE A 26 -1.65 6.91 12.07
N PRO A 27 -1.00 6.10 12.92
CA PRO A 27 -0.44 4.83 12.46
C PRO A 27 -1.51 3.83 11.97
N PRO A 28 -2.67 3.66 12.62
CA PRO A 28 -3.76 2.86 12.06
C PRO A 28 -4.35 3.47 10.78
N ALA A 29 -4.42 4.80 10.69
CA ALA A 29 -4.91 5.48 9.48
C ALA A 29 -4.02 5.20 8.27
N ASP A 30 -2.70 5.24 8.44
CA ASP A 30 -1.70 4.89 7.41
C ASP A 30 -1.89 3.47 6.86
N VAL A 31 -2.14 2.50 7.75
CA VAL A 31 -2.40 1.10 7.36
C VAL A 31 -3.74 0.95 6.64
N LEU A 32 -4.79 1.62 7.11
CA LEU A 32 -6.09 1.66 6.45
C LEU A 32 -6.01 2.27 5.04
N TRP A 33 -5.30 3.38 4.89
CA TRP A 33 -5.06 4.00 3.58
C TRP A 33 -4.26 3.10 2.65
N THR A 34 -3.25 2.40 3.17
CA THR A 34 -2.50 1.42 2.37
C THR A 34 -3.39 0.26 1.93
N THR A 35 -4.31 -0.18 2.79
CA THR A 35 -5.30 -1.22 2.47
C THR A 35 -6.29 -0.73 1.40
N ALA A 36 -6.75 0.52 1.49
CA ALA A 36 -7.61 1.14 0.48
C ALA A 36 -6.90 1.23 -0.88
N MET A 37 -5.64 1.65 -0.92
CA MET A 37 -4.83 1.65 -2.14
C MET A 37 -4.69 0.23 -2.73
N ALA A 38 -4.50 -0.79 -1.89
CA ALA A 38 -4.45 -2.19 -2.33
C ALA A 38 -5.78 -2.64 -2.94
N PHE A 39 -6.89 -2.22 -2.34
CA PHE A 39 -8.23 -2.50 -2.84
C PHE A 39 -8.51 -1.77 -4.16
N ASP A 40 -8.03 -0.55 -4.35
CA ASP A 40 -8.13 0.17 -5.63
C ASP A 40 -7.40 -0.58 -6.76
N VAL A 41 -6.19 -1.09 -6.50
CA VAL A 41 -5.46 -1.93 -7.47
C VAL A 41 -6.24 -3.21 -7.77
N PHE A 42 -6.87 -3.82 -6.77
CA PHE A 42 -7.73 -4.98 -6.95
C PHE A 42 -8.91 -4.66 -7.88
N LEU A 43 -9.61 -3.55 -7.65
CA LEU A 43 -10.72 -3.10 -8.48
C LEU A 43 -10.28 -2.81 -9.92
N ILE A 44 -9.13 -2.18 -10.12
CA ILE A 44 -8.56 -1.93 -11.46
C ILE A 44 -8.29 -3.26 -12.19
N VAL A 45 -7.67 -4.24 -11.52
CA VAL A 45 -7.21 -5.47 -12.16
C VAL A 45 -8.35 -6.45 -12.45
N PHE A 46 -9.30 -6.59 -11.52
CA PHE A 46 -10.38 -7.58 -11.62
C PHE A 46 -11.68 -6.99 -12.17
N HIS A 47 -12.05 -5.78 -11.75
CA HIS A 47 -13.31 -5.13 -12.12
C HIS A 47 -13.14 -4.05 -13.20
N ARG A 48 -11.91 -3.76 -13.64
CA ARG A 48 -11.59 -2.76 -14.69
C ARG A 48 -12.19 -1.38 -14.39
N TYR A 49 -12.12 -0.95 -13.14
CA TYR A 49 -12.58 0.39 -12.77
C TYR A 49 -11.74 1.47 -13.46
N ASP A 50 -12.42 2.51 -13.96
CA ASP A 50 -11.79 3.71 -14.50
C ASP A 50 -11.43 4.71 -13.39
N ALA A 51 -10.53 5.66 -13.69
CA ALA A 51 -10.04 6.66 -12.73
C ALA A 51 -11.17 7.51 -12.10
N GLU A 52 -12.24 7.79 -12.84
CA GLU A 52 -13.39 8.53 -12.32
C GLU A 52 -14.18 7.76 -11.27
N ALA A 53 -14.29 6.43 -11.44
CA ALA A 53 -14.97 5.57 -10.49
C ALA A 53 -14.18 5.46 -9.18
N LEU A 54 -12.85 5.37 -9.27
CA LEU A 54 -11.96 5.38 -8.10
C LEU A 54 -12.08 6.70 -7.34
N ARG A 55 -12.07 7.84 -8.03
CA ARG A 55 -12.17 9.17 -7.39
C ARG A 55 -13.47 9.37 -6.60
N LYS A 56 -14.58 8.75 -7.05
CA LYS A 56 -15.85 8.75 -6.29
C LYS A 56 -15.77 7.89 -5.02
N LEU A 57 -14.89 6.90 -5.00
CA LEU A 57 -14.67 6.01 -3.86
C LEU A 57 -13.73 6.63 -2.81
N GLU A 58 -12.79 7.49 -3.23
CA GLU A 58 -11.87 8.22 -2.36
C GLU A 58 -12.58 8.96 -1.22
N TRP A 59 -13.68 9.67 -1.52
CA TRP A 59 -14.46 10.36 -0.49
C TRP A 59 -15.05 9.39 0.55
N LYS A 60 -15.48 8.20 0.12
CA LYS A 60 -15.99 7.17 1.01
C LYS A 60 -14.86 6.61 1.89
N TYR A 61 -13.68 6.35 1.33
CA TYR A 61 -12.52 5.95 2.11
C TYR A 61 -12.15 7.01 3.13
N PHE A 62 -12.09 8.28 2.71
CA PHE A 62 -11.74 9.38 3.60
C PHE A 62 -12.69 9.46 4.80
N SER A 63 -14.01 9.37 4.55
CA SER A 63 -15.01 9.39 5.63
C SER A 63 -14.88 8.16 6.54
N VAL A 64 -14.82 6.95 5.98
CA VAL A 64 -14.78 5.70 6.76
C VAL A 64 -13.49 5.60 7.59
N ILE A 65 -12.34 5.86 6.97
CA ILE A 65 -11.03 5.76 7.63
C ILE A 65 -10.94 6.78 8.76
N THR A 66 -11.27 8.04 8.48
CA THR A 66 -11.25 9.10 9.50
C THR A 66 -12.13 8.73 10.69
N THR A 67 -13.38 8.32 10.45
CA THR A 67 -14.29 7.93 11.54
C THR A 67 -13.73 6.75 12.34
N LEU A 68 -13.26 5.70 11.67
CA LEU A 68 -12.79 4.48 12.32
C LEU A 68 -11.58 4.71 13.23
N VAL A 69 -10.64 5.58 12.85
CA VAL A 69 -9.45 5.88 13.66
C VAL A 69 -9.70 6.94 14.73
N SER A 70 -10.57 7.92 14.45
CA SER A 70 -10.86 9.01 15.38
C SER A 70 -11.70 8.55 16.57
N ILE A 71 -12.66 7.63 16.38
CA ILE A 71 -13.51 7.14 17.46
C ILE A 71 -12.69 6.61 18.66
N PRO A 72 -11.79 5.61 18.51
CA PRO A 72 -10.99 5.13 19.63
C PRO A 72 -9.99 6.19 20.12
N ALA A 73 -9.40 6.98 19.20
CA ALA A 73 -8.42 7.99 19.57
C ALA A 73 -9.01 9.07 20.50
N ILE A 74 -10.21 9.53 20.19
CA ILE A 74 -10.97 10.51 20.99
C ILE A 74 -11.51 9.85 22.26
N GLY A 75 -12.12 8.66 22.15
CA GLY A 75 -12.69 7.96 23.30
C GLY A 75 -11.67 7.74 24.43
N PHE A 76 -10.43 7.37 24.08
CA PHE A 76 -9.37 7.14 25.07
C PHE A 76 -8.87 8.39 25.78
N LEU A 77 -9.13 9.61 25.26
CA LEU A 77 -8.80 10.86 25.98
C LEU A 77 -9.64 11.02 27.26
N PHE A 78 -10.87 10.51 27.26
CA PHE A 78 -11.81 10.68 28.37
C PHE A 78 -11.74 9.56 29.40
N VAL A 79 -11.02 8.47 29.10
CA VAL A 79 -10.91 7.31 30.00
C VAL A 79 -9.78 7.55 31.00
N ASN A 80 -10.17 7.68 32.27
CA ASN A 80 -9.28 7.76 33.42
C ASN A 80 -9.90 6.97 34.59
N THR A 81 -9.08 6.21 35.32
CA THR A 81 -9.52 5.47 36.51
C THR A 81 -8.59 5.74 37.68
N GLN A 82 -9.09 5.63 38.91
CA GLN A 82 -8.29 5.80 40.13
C GLN A 82 -7.14 4.79 40.21
N GLU A 83 -7.36 3.55 39.74
CA GLU A 83 -6.39 2.46 39.82
C GLU A 83 -5.32 2.53 38.71
N LYS A 84 -5.71 2.82 37.46
CA LYS A 84 -4.80 2.73 36.30
C LYS A 84 -4.39 4.08 35.73
N GLY A 85 -5.02 5.16 36.17
CA GLY A 85 -4.83 6.52 35.66
C GLY A 85 -5.35 6.70 34.23
N HIS A 86 -4.86 7.76 33.57
CA HIS A 86 -5.22 8.10 32.19
C HIS A 86 -4.79 7.00 31.22
N MET A 87 -5.62 6.81 30.19
CA MET A 87 -5.38 5.80 29.17
C MET A 87 -4.16 6.12 28.30
N TYR A 88 -3.90 7.39 28.01
CA TYR A 88 -2.63 7.83 27.45
C TYR A 88 -1.62 8.18 28.54
N GLY A 89 -0.36 7.80 28.33
CA GLY A 89 0.74 8.06 29.25
C GLY A 89 2.10 7.71 28.66
N SER A 90 3.15 7.97 29.44
CA SER A 90 4.54 7.74 29.05
C SER A 90 4.85 6.24 28.85
N VAL A 91 5.55 5.95 27.76
CA VAL A 91 6.08 4.62 27.38
C VAL A 91 7.57 4.72 27.05
N THR A 92 8.34 5.19 28.02
CA THR A 92 9.81 5.38 27.98
C THR A 92 10.25 6.58 27.14
N LEU A 93 10.06 6.54 25.82
CA LEU A 93 10.57 7.59 24.90
C LEU A 93 9.50 8.54 24.35
N TRP A 94 8.22 8.20 24.49
CA TRP A 94 7.08 8.99 24.00
C TRP A 94 5.84 8.71 24.85
N CYS A 95 4.76 9.45 24.62
CA CYS A 95 3.44 9.12 25.15
C CYS A 95 2.61 8.32 24.13
N ALA A 96 1.97 7.26 24.60
CA ALA A 96 1.06 6.41 23.83
C ALA A 96 -0.01 5.87 24.80
N ILE A 97 -0.78 4.85 24.43
CA ILE A 97 -1.58 4.11 25.41
C ILE A 97 -0.63 3.69 26.55
N ASN A 98 -1.03 3.84 27.80
CA ASN A 98 -0.25 3.59 29.00
C ASN A 98 -0.06 2.06 29.19
N PRO A 99 1.11 1.57 29.69
CA PRO A 99 1.33 0.15 29.99
C PRO A 99 0.25 -0.50 30.86
N ASN A 100 -0.35 0.25 31.79
CA ASN A 100 -1.43 -0.24 32.65
C ASN A 100 -2.69 -0.69 31.87
N TRP A 101 -2.84 -0.18 30.63
CA TRP A 101 -3.94 -0.46 29.72
C TRP A 101 -3.51 -1.33 28.53
N VAL A 102 -2.53 -2.23 28.73
CA VAL A 102 -1.95 -3.05 27.66
C VAL A 102 -2.98 -3.84 26.85
N LEU A 103 -4.03 -4.37 27.48
CA LEU A 103 -5.07 -5.14 26.79
C LEU A 103 -5.78 -4.32 25.72
N PHE A 104 -6.15 -3.06 26.02
CA PHE A 104 -6.78 -2.17 25.06
C PHE A 104 -5.85 -1.81 23.92
N ARG A 105 -4.54 -1.68 24.18
CA ARG A 105 -3.56 -1.47 23.12
C ARG A 105 -3.47 -2.68 22.18
N LEU A 106 -3.54 -3.91 22.70
CA LEU A 106 -3.52 -5.10 21.86
C LEU A 106 -4.79 -5.18 21.00
N ILE A 107 -5.96 -4.95 21.60
CA ILE A 107 -7.26 -5.10 20.92
C ILE A 107 -7.56 -3.96 19.95
N PHE A 108 -7.32 -2.69 20.33
CA PHE A 108 -7.74 -1.52 19.54
C PHE A 108 -6.62 -0.89 18.72
N TYR A 109 -5.39 -1.37 18.84
CA TYR A 109 -4.26 -0.88 18.06
C TYR A 109 -3.61 -2.02 17.27
N TYR A 110 -2.95 -2.96 17.93
CA TYR A 110 -2.19 -4.01 17.22
C TYR A 110 -3.07 -4.99 16.45
N GLY A 111 -4.19 -5.45 17.01
CA GLY A 111 -5.10 -6.39 16.36
C GLY A 111 -5.62 -5.90 15.01
N PRO A 112 -6.28 -4.72 14.95
CA PRO A 112 -6.77 -4.14 13.71
C PRO A 112 -5.65 -3.90 12.69
N ILE A 113 -4.49 -3.43 13.13
CA ILE A 113 -3.34 -3.20 12.25
C ILE A 113 -2.89 -4.49 11.59
N TRP A 114 -2.66 -5.56 12.36
CA TRP A 114 -2.22 -6.85 11.79
C TRP A 114 -3.29 -7.47 10.90
N PHE A 115 -4.57 -7.35 11.26
CA PHE A 115 -5.67 -7.81 10.42
C PHE A 115 -5.68 -7.12 9.04
N LEU A 116 -5.47 -5.80 9.01
CA LEU A 116 -5.41 -5.02 7.77
C LEU A 116 -4.15 -5.34 6.93
N ILE A 117 -3.01 -5.57 7.59
CA ILE A 117 -1.78 -6.02 6.92
C ILE A 117 -2.01 -7.36 6.23
N LEU A 118 -2.62 -8.33 6.93
CA LEU A 118 -2.95 -9.63 6.36
C LEU A 118 -3.96 -9.52 5.22
N THR A 119 -4.97 -8.66 5.35
CA THR A 119 -5.93 -8.39 4.28
C THR A 119 -5.25 -7.83 3.05
N THR A 120 -4.34 -6.87 3.23
CA THR A 120 -3.53 -6.29 2.15
C THR A 120 -2.65 -7.34 1.47
N MET A 121 -2.03 -8.23 2.25
CA MET A 121 -1.24 -9.34 1.75
C MET A 121 -2.07 -10.26 0.84
N VAL A 122 -3.29 -10.61 1.27
CA VAL A 122 -4.19 -11.45 0.49
C VAL A 122 -4.58 -10.76 -0.82
N LEU A 123 -4.97 -9.47 -0.78
CA LEU A 123 -5.33 -8.71 -1.98
C LEU A 123 -4.19 -8.70 -3.01
N TYR A 124 -2.96 -8.38 -2.58
CA TYR A 124 -1.80 -8.38 -3.46
C TYR A 124 -1.42 -9.78 -3.94
N GLY A 125 -1.57 -10.81 -3.10
CA GLY A 125 -1.41 -12.21 -3.50
C GLY A 125 -2.36 -12.60 -4.63
N LEU A 126 -3.64 -12.25 -4.51
CA LEU A 126 -4.66 -12.49 -5.54
C LEU A 126 -4.36 -11.74 -6.84
N ILE A 127 -3.98 -10.46 -6.73
CA ILE A 127 -3.56 -9.65 -7.88
C ILE A 127 -2.36 -10.30 -8.57
N GLY A 128 -1.32 -10.64 -7.82
CA GLY A 128 -0.10 -11.28 -8.32
C GLY A 128 -0.39 -12.60 -9.03
N TRP A 129 -1.22 -13.46 -8.43
CA TRP A 129 -1.63 -14.73 -9.00
C TRP A 129 -2.35 -14.57 -10.34
N ASN A 130 -3.34 -13.68 -10.42
CA ASN A 130 -4.08 -13.42 -11.66
C ASN A 130 -3.16 -12.89 -12.78
N ILE A 131 -2.16 -12.08 -12.42
CA ILE A 131 -1.17 -11.56 -13.36
C ILE A 131 -0.27 -12.68 -13.89
N LEU A 132 0.24 -13.55 -13.01
CA LEU A 132 1.07 -14.68 -13.40
C LEU A 132 0.31 -15.65 -14.32
N LYS A 133 -0.95 -15.96 -13.98
CA LYS A 133 -1.83 -16.80 -14.81
C LYS A 133 -2.00 -16.24 -16.22
N ARG A 134 -2.24 -14.93 -16.36
CA ARG A 134 -2.37 -14.26 -17.67
C ARG A 134 -1.07 -14.27 -18.46
N LYS A 135 0.07 -14.07 -17.80
CA LYS A 135 1.39 -14.16 -18.46
C LYS A 135 1.69 -15.57 -18.95
N GLN A 136 1.35 -16.60 -18.17
CA GLN A 136 1.51 -17.99 -18.56
C GLN A 136 0.62 -18.34 -19.76
N ALA A 137 -0.64 -17.90 -19.77
CA ALA A 137 -1.53 -18.08 -20.92
C ALA A 137 -0.99 -17.43 -22.20
N LEU A 138 -0.44 -16.21 -22.11
CA LEU A 138 0.17 -15.54 -23.25
C LEU A 138 1.45 -16.24 -23.74
N LYS A 139 2.28 -16.77 -22.83
CA LYS A 139 3.48 -17.53 -23.19
C LYS A 139 3.13 -18.87 -23.85
N ALA A 140 2.05 -19.52 -23.41
CA ALA A 140 1.55 -20.74 -24.04
C ALA A 140 1.11 -20.47 -25.49
N ILE A 141 0.31 -19.42 -25.73
CA ILE A 141 -0.11 -19.03 -27.09
C ILE A 141 1.09 -18.68 -27.98
N SER A 142 2.08 -17.95 -27.45
CA SER A 142 3.29 -17.59 -28.20
C SER A 142 4.14 -18.81 -28.57
N ASN A 143 4.17 -19.83 -27.72
CA ASN A 143 4.90 -21.08 -28.00
C ASN A 143 4.18 -21.95 -29.03
N ASP A 144 2.84 -21.93 -29.07
CA ASP A 144 2.06 -22.65 -30.10
C ASP A 144 2.19 -22.01 -31.50
N SER A 145 2.56 -20.73 -31.60
CA SER A 145 2.66 -19.99 -32.87
C SER A 145 3.98 -20.16 -33.66
N PHE A 146 4.79 -21.19 -33.40
CA PHE A 146 5.94 -21.57 -34.26
C PHE A 146 5.90 -23.07 -34.60
N PRO A 147 5.11 -23.42 -35.61
CA PRO A 147 5.65 -24.18 -36.74
C PRO A 147 5.08 -23.61 -38.03
N LEU A 148 5.74 -22.59 -38.59
CA LEU A 148 5.55 -22.29 -40.01
C LEU A 148 6.44 -23.31 -40.73
N GLU A 149 5.79 -24.39 -41.17
CA GLU A 149 6.37 -25.39 -42.03
C GLU A 149 7.15 -24.72 -43.16
N THR A 150 8.41 -25.11 -43.26
CA THR A 150 9.22 -25.00 -44.45
C THR A 150 8.45 -25.65 -45.60
N VAL A 151 7.74 -24.87 -46.40
CA VAL A 151 7.30 -25.31 -47.73
C VAL A 151 8.18 -24.60 -48.74
N SER A 152 9.24 -25.32 -49.11
CA SER A 152 9.94 -25.18 -50.38
C SER A 152 8.94 -25.42 -51.51
N ASP A 153 8.86 -24.53 -52.50
CA ASP A 153 8.74 -24.98 -53.89
C ASP A 153 9.25 -23.93 -54.90
N HIS A 154 9.70 -24.48 -56.02
CA HIS A 154 10.50 -24.00 -57.12
C HIS A 154 10.05 -22.73 -57.86
N GLY A 155 11.04 -22.03 -58.43
CA GLY A 155 10.85 -20.85 -59.27
C GLY A 155 10.45 -21.14 -60.72
N VAL A 156 9.97 -20.08 -61.39
CA VAL A 156 10.07 -19.83 -62.84
C VAL A 156 10.15 -18.31 -63.05
N ASP A 157 10.94 -17.94 -64.05
CA ASP A 157 11.39 -16.62 -64.50
C ASP A 157 10.39 -15.93 -65.48
N SER A 158 10.69 -14.68 -65.83
CA SER A 158 10.25 -13.89 -67.00
C SER A 158 9.04 -12.93 -66.91
N ASP A 159 9.39 -11.64 -66.85
CA ASP A 159 9.07 -10.51 -67.74
C ASP A 159 7.64 -10.05 -68.13
N ASP A 160 7.58 -8.71 -68.19
CA ASP A 160 6.72 -7.81 -68.96
C ASP A 160 5.41 -7.22 -68.41
N ALA A 161 5.24 -5.95 -68.78
CA ALA A 161 4.44 -4.95 -68.12
C ALA A 161 3.10 -4.65 -68.81
N ASN A 162 2.14 -4.27 -67.95
CA ASN A 162 1.15 -3.19 -68.11
C ASN A 162 -0.22 -3.50 -68.76
N VAL A 163 -1.28 -3.26 -67.95
CA VAL A 163 -2.47 -2.42 -68.20
C VAL A 163 -3.83 -3.02 -67.75
N GLN A 164 -4.42 -2.30 -66.78
CA GLN A 164 -5.83 -2.02 -66.42
C GLN A 164 -6.79 -3.01 -65.71
N ASP A 165 -7.28 -2.44 -64.60
CA ASP A 165 -8.59 -2.52 -63.94
C ASP A 165 -9.13 -3.89 -63.50
N GLY A 166 -9.12 -4.05 -62.17
CA GLY A 166 -9.76 -5.14 -61.46
C GLY A 166 -9.84 -4.81 -59.97
N GLU A 167 -10.86 -4.04 -59.61
CA GLU A 167 -11.30 -3.80 -58.25
C GLU A 167 -11.38 -5.12 -57.47
N SER A 168 -10.50 -5.30 -56.49
CA SER A 168 -10.61 -6.37 -55.50
C SER A 168 -10.04 -5.87 -54.17
N ALA A 169 -10.98 -5.53 -53.31
CA ALA A 169 -10.77 -5.06 -51.95
C ALA A 169 -9.96 -6.08 -51.13
N ILE A 170 -8.65 -5.95 -51.14
CA ILE A 170 -7.82 -6.33 -50.00
C ILE A 170 -7.44 -5.03 -49.31
N THR A 171 -8.43 -4.43 -48.62
CA THR A 171 -8.15 -3.63 -47.44
C THR A 171 -7.39 -4.53 -46.48
N LEU A 172 -6.06 -4.50 -46.62
CA LEU A 172 -5.10 -4.88 -45.60
C LEU A 172 -5.70 -4.41 -44.29
N TYR A 173 -6.03 -5.35 -43.42
CA TYR A 173 -6.50 -5.10 -42.08
C TYR A 173 -5.40 -4.29 -41.39
N ARG A 174 -5.46 -2.97 -41.55
CA ARG A 174 -4.57 -2.02 -40.91
C ARG A 174 -4.90 -2.20 -39.45
N ARG A 175 -4.11 -3.04 -38.77
CA ARG A 175 -4.14 -3.15 -37.31
C ARG A 175 -4.25 -1.71 -36.82
N PRO A 176 -5.32 -1.35 -36.08
CA PRO A 176 -5.34 -0.05 -35.45
C PRO A 176 -4.01 0.06 -34.69
N PRO A 177 -3.30 1.20 -34.75
CA PRO A 177 -2.09 1.37 -33.98
C PRO A 177 -2.43 0.95 -32.54
N PRO A 178 -1.56 0.22 -31.83
CA PRO A 178 -1.79 -0.08 -30.43
C PRO A 178 -1.74 1.25 -29.66
N ASN A 179 -2.84 1.99 -29.70
CA ASN A 179 -3.06 3.19 -28.92
C ASN A 179 -3.56 2.72 -27.57
N ARG A 180 -2.65 2.09 -26.84
CA ARG A 180 -2.64 2.17 -25.40
C ARG A 180 -1.23 2.59 -25.09
N SER A 181 -1.10 3.85 -24.66
CA SER A 181 -0.04 4.23 -23.74
C SER A 181 0.22 3.03 -22.82
N SER A 182 1.33 2.32 -23.03
CA SER A 182 1.78 1.27 -22.12
C SER A 182 2.29 1.98 -20.87
N LEU A 183 1.38 2.67 -20.18
CA LEU A 183 1.53 3.18 -18.84
C LEU A 183 1.94 1.97 -18.02
N SER A 184 3.24 1.92 -17.73
CA SER A 184 3.95 0.71 -17.38
C SER A 184 3.18 -0.07 -16.30
N PHE A 185 2.63 -1.21 -16.68
CA PHE A 185 1.95 -2.16 -15.80
C PHE A 185 2.79 -2.49 -14.55
N ARG A 186 4.12 -2.46 -14.69
CA ARG A 186 5.06 -2.59 -13.57
C ARG A 186 4.93 -1.47 -12.54
N GLN A 187 4.61 -0.24 -12.95
CA GLN A 187 4.52 0.91 -12.06
C GLN A 187 3.27 0.88 -11.16
N TYR A 188 2.15 0.31 -11.61
CA TYR A 188 0.93 0.18 -10.80
C TYR A 188 0.90 -1.08 -9.92
N VAL A 189 1.71 -2.10 -10.24
CA VAL A 189 1.73 -3.37 -9.48
C VAL A 189 2.98 -3.53 -8.60
N LEU A 190 4.19 -3.18 -9.08
CA LEU A 190 5.39 -3.26 -8.23
C LEU A 190 5.41 -2.16 -7.17
N MET A 191 5.00 -0.94 -7.49
CA MET A 191 5.04 0.17 -6.52
C MET A 191 4.23 -0.17 -5.25
N PRO A 192 2.99 -0.67 -5.34
CA PRO A 192 2.21 -0.98 -4.14
C PRO A 192 2.70 -2.25 -3.42
N LEU A 193 3.28 -3.23 -4.15
CA LEU A 193 3.95 -4.38 -3.54
C LEU A 193 5.18 -3.98 -2.72
N MET A 194 5.99 -3.05 -3.23
CA MET A 194 7.15 -2.52 -2.50
C MET A 194 6.71 -1.77 -1.23
N ILE A 195 5.65 -0.97 -1.34
CA ILE A 195 5.04 -0.27 -0.19
C ILE A 195 4.57 -1.29 0.86
N PHE A 196 3.98 -2.41 0.45
CA PHE A 196 3.58 -3.47 1.37
C PHE A 196 4.76 -4.12 2.10
N ILE A 197 5.85 -4.45 1.40
CA ILE A 197 7.05 -5.03 2.03
C ILE A 197 7.64 -4.06 3.06
N ILE A 198 7.71 -2.78 2.69
CA ILE A 198 8.16 -1.70 3.57
C ILE A 198 7.24 -1.65 4.81
N LEU A 199 5.92 -1.65 4.61
CA LEU A 199 4.93 -1.62 5.68
C LEU A 199 5.09 -2.81 6.64
N LEU A 200 5.29 -4.03 6.12
CA LEU A 200 5.52 -5.22 6.92
C LEU A 200 6.80 -5.10 7.76
N ALA A 201 7.92 -4.68 7.16
CA ALA A 201 9.19 -4.46 7.85
C ALA A 201 9.06 -3.44 9.00
N ILE A 202 8.30 -2.38 8.79
CA ILE A 202 8.09 -1.34 9.78
C ILE A 202 7.27 -1.83 10.98
N TRP A 203 6.30 -2.72 10.78
CA TRP A 203 5.45 -3.20 11.88
C TRP A 203 6.07 -4.36 12.68
N ILE A 204 7.10 -5.02 12.15
CA ILE A 204 7.82 -6.08 12.86
C ILE A 204 8.48 -5.55 14.13
N ALA A 205 9.33 -4.52 14.05
CA ALA A 205 10.08 -4.05 15.22
C ALA A 205 9.17 -3.57 16.39
N PRO A 206 8.11 -2.76 16.15
CA PRO A 206 7.16 -2.38 17.19
C PRO A 206 6.39 -3.56 17.76
N THR A 207 6.06 -4.57 16.94
CA THR A 207 5.34 -5.75 17.42
C THR A 207 6.24 -6.63 18.28
N THR A 208 7.46 -6.92 17.82
CA THR A 208 8.45 -7.69 18.59
C THR A 208 8.74 -7.01 19.92
N ASN A 209 8.92 -5.69 19.93
CA ASN A 209 9.09 -4.92 21.16
C ASN A 209 7.94 -5.13 22.14
N ARG A 210 6.70 -5.22 21.64
CA ARG A 210 5.53 -5.41 22.49
C ARG A 210 5.34 -6.83 22.96
N VAL A 211 5.54 -7.82 22.10
CA VAL A 211 5.51 -9.23 22.51
C VAL A 211 6.55 -9.49 23.59
N ALA A 212 7.78 -8.96 23.42
CA ALA A 212 8.84 -9.09 24.42
C ALA A 212 8.49 -8.39 25.74
N SER A 213 7.94 -7.17 25.70
CA SER A 213 7.51 -6.45 26.92
C SER A 213 6.29 -7.09 27.61
N PHE A 214 5.48 -7.86 26.88
CA PHE A 214 4.32 -8.55 27.42
C PHE A 214 4.71 -9.84 28.13
N THR A 215 5.66 -10.61 27.56
CA THR A 215 6.17 -11.83 28.19
C THR A 215 7.10 -11.54 29.35
N ASN A 216 7.89 -10.46 29.27
CA ASN A 216 8.82 -10.04 30.30
C ASN A 216 8.62 -8.56 30.63
N PRO A 217 7.85 -8.22 31.68
CA PRO A 217 7.53 -6.83 32.04
C PRO A 217 8.75 -5.95 32.36
N GLY A 218 9.89 -6.55 32.72
CA GLY A 218 11.17 -5.88 32.96
C GLY A 218 12.09 -5.78 31.74
N TYR A 219 11.69 -6.30 30.57
CA TYR A 219 12.52 -6.30 29.38
C TYR A 219 12.44 -4.95 28.66
N LEU A 220 13.47 -4.12 28.86
CA LEU A 220 13.73 -2.94 28.05
C LEU A 220 15.01 -3.17 27.25
N SER A 221 14.90 -3.15 25.93
CA SER A 221 16.05 -3.11 25.03
C SER A 221 16.08 -1.77 24.30
N ASP A 222 17.04 -0.94 24.69
CA ASP A 222 17.36 0.33 24.03
C ASP A 222 17.50 0.20 22.50
N PRO A 223 18.21 -0.80 21.94
CA PRO A 223 18.33 -0.93 20.48
C PRO A 223 16.97 -1.20 19.81
N LEU A 224 16.08 -1.94 20.46
CA LEU A 224 14.76 -2.25 19.90
C LEU A 224 13.85 -1.02 19.94
N LEU A 225 13.95 -0.22 20.99
CA LEU A 225 13.19 1.03 21.12
C LEU A 225 13.65 2.09 20.10
N LEU A 226 14.96 2.17 19.83
CA LEU A 226 15.52 2.97 18.74
C LEU A 226 15.06 2.47 17.37
N ALA A 227 15.03 1.16 17.14
CA ALA A 227 14.51 0.59 15.91
C ALA A 227 13.03 0.94 15.69
N VAL A 228 12.20 0.94 16.74
CA VAL A 228 10.80 1.40 16.67
C VAL A 228 10.70 2.87 16.28
N GLY A 229 11.51 3.74 16.87
CA GLY A 229 11.56 5.16 16.51
C GLY A 229 12.00 5.38 15.06
N ALA A 230 13.06 4.68 14.63
CA ALA A 230 13.61 4.78 13.28
C ALA A 230 12.61 4.30 12.21
N THR A 231 11.98 3.14 12.43
CA THR A 231 10.96 2.58 11.52
C THR A 231 9.70 3.45 11.43
N GLY A 232 9.32 4.12 12.53
CA GLY A 232 8.26 5.14 12.54
C GLY A 232 8.59 6.34 11.66
N SER A 233 9.79 6.91 11.80
CA SER A 233 10.24 8.05 10.97
C SER A 233 10.38 7.68 9.49
N LEU A 234 10.86 6.47 9.21
CA LEU A 234 11.05 5.97 7.86
C LEU A 234 9.73 5.84 7.09
N ARG A 235 8.61 5.55 7.77
CA ARG A 235 7.26 5.59 7.15
C ARG A 235 6.94 6.94 6.54
N GLY A 236 7.02 7.99 7.36
CA GLY A 236 6.68 9.34 6.92
C GLY A 236 7.58 9.79 5.78
N PHE A 237 8.87 9.47 5.86
CA PHE A 237 9.83 9.73 4.80
C PHE A 237 9.44 9.04 3.48
N TRP A 238 9.16 7.74 3.49
CA TRP A 238 8.82 7.01 2.28
C TRP A 238 7.51 7.49 1.64
N ASN A 239 6.50 7.79 2.46
CA ASN A 239 5.26 8.39 1.95
C ASN A 239 5.56 9.72 1.23
N GLY A 240 6.40 10.58 1.81
CA GLY A 240 6.84 11.83 1.18
C GLY A 240 7.57 11.63 -0.15
N VAL A 241 8.50 10.68 -0.23
CA VAL A 241 9.23 10.37 -1.48
C VAL A 241 8.27 9.88 -2.57
N VAL A 242 7.30 9.03 -2.24
CA VAL A 242 6.27 8.57 -3.19
C VAL A 242 5.47 9.76 -3.73
N PHE A 243 5.02 10.67 -2.86
CA PHE A 243 4.28 11.87 -3.30
C PHE A 243 5.10 12.77 -4.21
N ILE A 244 6.36 13.03 -3.86
CA ILE A 244 7.26 13.88 -4.67
C ILE A 244 7.50 13.24 -6.05
N THR A 245 7.83 11.95 -6.09
CA THR A 245 8.13 11.24 -7.34
C THR A 245 6.92 11.16 -8.27
N ILE A 246 5.73 10.87 -7.74
CA ILE A 246 4.48 10.88 -8.51
C ILE A 246 4.14 12.30 -8.98
N GLY A 247 4.25 13.29 -8.09
CA GLY A 247 3.95 14.70 -8.40
C GLY A 247 4.88 15.28 -9.48
N MET A 248 6.17 14.98 -9.43
CA MET A 248 7.14 15.40 -10.45
C MET A 248 6.83 14.77 -11.82
N LYS A 249 6.40 13.50 -11.83
CA LYS A 249 6.01 12.80 -13.06
C LYS A 249 4.74 13.40 -13.67
N ALA A 250 3.77 13.79 -12.86
CA ALA A 250 2.55 14.46 -13.31
C ALA A 250 2.83 15.84 -13.93
N ARG A 251 3.79 16.61 -13.36
CA ARG A 251 4.21 17.91 -13.92
C ARG A 251 4.92 17.78 -15.26
N LYS A 252 5.76 16.75 -15.43
CA LYS A 252 6.47 16.50 -16.70
C LYS A 252 5.57 16.05 -17.85
N GLY A 253 4.40 15.48 -17.58
CA GLY A 253 3.46 15.07 -18.62
C GLY A 253 2.55 16.20 -19.14
N LYS A 254 2.68 17.41 -18.60
CA LYS A 254 1.86 18.58 -18.93
C LYS A 254 2.61 19.66 -19.72
N ASN A 255 3.92 19.47 -19.93
CA ASN A 255 4.81 20.31 -20.75
C ASN A 255 5.24 19.52 -21.98
#